data_AF-A0A067EBA6-F1
#
_entry.id   AF-A0A067EBA6-F1
#
_cell.length_a   1.000
_cell.length_b   1.000
_cell.length_c   1.000
_cell.angle_alpha   90.00
_cell.angle_beta   90.00
_cell.angle_gamma   90.00
#
_symmetry.space_group_name_H-M   'P 1'
#
loop_
_entity.id
_entity.type
_entity.pdbx_description
1 polymer ?
#
loop_
_entity_poly.entity_id
_entity_poly.type
_entity_poly.pdbx_seq_one_letter_code
_entity_poly.pdbx_strand_id
1 'polypeptide(L)'
;MDETCWSDKEYCRTTNNWYCLSKTEAESEALEFAKRTGLDVVTVCPNLIWGPLLQSNVNSSSLVLIKRLKEGYESLENRLRMIVDVRDVAEALLLAYEKAEAEGRYICTAHLIRERDLFDKLKSLYPNYNYPKNFTEGREDVTMSSEKLQRLGWSFRPLEETLIDSIESYKKAGILD
;
A
#
# COMPACT_ATOMS: atom_id res chain seq x y z
N MET A 1 5.91 -9.19 -10.58
CA MET A 1 5.71 -10.16 -9.48
C MET A 1 4.24 -10.50 -9.37
N ASP A 2 3.94 -11.73 -8.95
CA ASP A 2 2.60 -12.26 -8.74
C ASP A 2 2.48 -12.91 -7.36
N GLU A 3 1.33 -13.54 -7.07
CA GLU A 3 1.03 -14.17 -5.79
C GLU A 3 1.94 -15.37 -5.43
N THR A 4 2.73 -15.88 -6.39
CA THR A 4 3.71 -16.96 -6.15
C THR A 4 5.03 -16.43 -5.58
N CYS A 5 5.26 -15.12 -5.65
CA CYS A 5 6.48 -14.49 -5.18
C CYS A 5 6.51 -14.37 -3.65
N TRP A 6 7.61 -14.78 -3.03
CA TRP A 6 7.86 -14.66 -1.59
C TRP A 6 9.10 -13.82 -1.32
N SER A 7 9.09 -13.03 -0.24
CA SER A 7 10.27 -12.30 0.19
C SER A 7 11.36 -13.26 0.67
N ASP A 8 12.61 -12.97 0.31
CA ASP A 8 13.77 -13.68 0.85
C ASP A 8 13.95 -13.28 2.33
N LYS A 9 13.76 -14.26 3.22
CA LYS A 9 13.87 -14.07 4.67
C LYS A 9 15.29 -13.67 5.08
N GLU A 10 16.31 -14.22 4.43
CA GLU A 10 17.70 -13.90 4.75
C GLU A 10 18.09 -12.51 4.25
N TYR A 11 17.62 -12.12 3.07
CA TYR A 11 17.73 -10.74 2.62
C TYR A 11 17.06 -9.77 3.61
N CYS A 12 15.87 -10.11 4.12
CA CYS A 12 15.20 -9.27 5.12
C CYS A 12 15.99 -9.15 6.43
N ARG A 13 16.62 -10.25 6.90
CA ARG A 13 17.48 -10.22 8.10
C ARG A 13 18.74 -9.38 7.89
N THR A 14 19.48 -9.65 6.81
CA THR A 14 20.75 -8.97 6.50
C THR A 14 20.59 -7.48 6.24
N THR A 15 19.41 -7.05 5.76
CA THR A 15 19.08 -5.63 5.53
C THR A 15 18.27 -4.98 6.67
N ASN A 16 18.06 -5.68 7.79
CA ASN A 16 17.27 -5.23 8.94
C ASN A 16 15.81 -4.84 8.59
N ASN A 17 15.24 -5.42 7.54
CA ASN A 17 13.84 -5.23 7.14
C ASN A 17 12.90 -6.10 8.01
N TRP A 18 12.91 -5.85 9.32
CA TRP A 18 12.20 -6.65 10.32
C TRP A 18 10.69 -6.69 10.12
N TYR A 19 10.09 -5.59 9.66
CA TYR A 19 8.67 -5.58 9.32
C TYR A 19 8.35 -6.58 8.20
N CYS A 20 9.10 -6.54 7.09
CA CYS A 20 8.94 -7.46 5.97
C CYS A 20 9.18 -8.91 6.40
N LEU A 21 10.23 -9.16 7.20
CA LEU A 21 10.51 -10.49 7.73
C LEU A 21 9.33 -11.01 8.56
N SER A 22 8.84 -10.21 9.52
CA SER A 22 7.75 -10.61 10.40
C SER A 22 6.46 -10.93 9.63
N LYS A 23 6.14 -10.15 8.59
CA LYS A 23 4.97 -10.40 7.74
C LYS A 23 5.13 -11.66 6.91
N THR A 24 6.34 -11.88 6.37
CA THR A 24 6.66 -13.09 5.58
C THR A 24 6.58 -14.35 6.43
N GLU A 25 7.15 -14.33 7.64
CA GLU A 25 7.12 -15.47 8.56
C GLU A 25 5.71 -15.75 9.09
N ALA A 26 4.96 -14.71 9.47
CA ALA A 26 3.58 -14.87 9.94
C ALA A 26 2.64 -15.42 8.86
N GLU A 27 2.74 -14.92 7.62
CA GLU A 27 1.93 -15.43 6.50
C GLU A 27 2.28 -16.88 6.18
N SER A 28 3.58 -17.20 6.12
CA SER A 28 4.06 -18.57 5.89
C SER A 28 3.55 -19.53 6.97
N GLU A 29 3.59 -19.15 8.25
CA GLU A 29 3.09 -20.00 9.35
C GLU A 29 1.57 -20.16 9.29
N ALA A 30 0.81 -19.10 9.00
CA ALA A 30 -0.64 -19.17 8.88
C ALA A 30 -1.08 -20.16 7.78
N LEU A 31 -0.41 -20.13 6.62
CA LEU A 31 -0.69 -21.04 5.51
C LEU A 31 -0.27 -22.49 5.80
N GLU A 32 0.85 -22.72 6.50
CA GLU A 32 1.25 -24.07 6.92
C GLU A 32 0.32 -24.63 8.00
N PHE A 33 -0.13 -23.79 8.94
CA PHE A 33 -1.11 -24.17 9.94
C PHE A 33 -2.45 -24.54 9.30
N ALA A 34 -2.90 -23.78 8.29
CA ALA A 34 -4.09 -24.08 7.51
C ALA A 34 -4.03 -25.47 6.87
N LYS A 35 -2.92 -25.78 6.17
CA LYS A 35 -2.68 -27.11 5.56
C LYS A 35 -2.74 -28.25 6.57
N ARG A 36 -2.22 -28.02 7.79
CA ARG A 36 -2.20 -29.05 8.86
C ARG A 36 -3.56 -29.27 9.52
N THR A 37 -4.41 -28.26 9.55
CA THR A 37 -5.67 -28.28 10.31
C THR A 37 -6.92 -28.41 9.43
N GLY A 38 -6.77 -28.20 8.12
CA GLY A 38 -7.90 -28.15 7.19
C GLY A 38 -8.70 -26.84 7.29
N LEU A 39 -8.17 -25.81 7.96
CA LEU A 39 -8.76 -24.47 7.90
C LEU A 39 -8.58 -23.90 6.49
N ASP A 40 -9.65 -23.30 5.97
CA ASP A 40 -9.58 -22.51 4.75
C ASP A 40 -9.03 -21.11 5.08
N VAL A 41 -7.92 -20.76 4.46
CA VAL A 41 -7.20 -19.51 4.71
C VAL A 41 -6.84 -18.85 3.39
N VAL A 42 -7.35 -17.64 3.23
CA VAL A 42 -7.01 -16.73 2.13
C VAL A 42 -6.28 -15.52 2.71
N THR A 43 -5.24 -15.05 2.02
CA THR A 43 -4.47 -13.87 2.43
C THR A 43 -4.60 -12.76 1.40
N VAL A 44 -4.74 -11.52 1.89
CA VAL A 44 -4.73 -10.31 1.07
C VAL A 44 -3.50 -9.51 1.45
N CYS A 45 -2.66 -9.20 0.46
CA CYS A 45 -1.35 -8.57 0.62
C CYS A 45 -1.39 -7.13 0.07
N PRO A 46 -1.81 -6.14 0.86
CA PRO A 46 -1.82 -4.75 0.42
C PRO A 46 -0.44 -4.10 0.44
N ASN A 47 -0.25 -3.10 -0.43
CA ASN A 47 0.92 -2.23 -0.41
C ASN A 47 0.67 -0.98 0.46
N LEU A 48 1.08 0.22 0.03
CA LEU A 48 0.94 1.43 0.82
C LEU A 48 -0.54 1.86 0.87
N ILE A 49 -1.15 1.71 2.04
CA ILE A 49 -2.57 2.00 2.23
C ILE A 49 -2.76 3.47 2.60
N TRP A 50 -3.49 4.21 1.79
CA TRP A 50 -3.94 5.58 2.07
C TRP A 50 -5.46 5.65 2.00
N GLY A 51 -6.03 6.72 2.54
CA GLY A 51 -7.47 6.94 2.58
C GLY A 51 -7.89 7.64 3.87
N PRO A 52 -9.20 7.87 4.04
CA PRO A 52 -9.73 8.53 5.22
C PRO A 52 -9.48 7.71 6.50
N LEU A 53 -9.26 8.40 7.62
CA LEU A 53 -9.03 7.78 8.93
C LEU A 53 -10.35 7.71 9.70
N LEU A 54 -10.70 6.51 10.16
CA LEU A 54 -11.78 6.32 11.14
C LEU A 54 -11.26 6.42 12.58
N GLN A 55 -10.01 6.03 12.79
CA GLN A 55 -9.34 6.11 14.09
C GLN A 55 -8.75 7.51 14.34
N SER A 56 -8.58 7.88 15.62
CA SER A 56 -8.00 9.17 16.01
C SER A 56 -6.48 9.25 15.77
N ASN A 57 -5.79 8.11 15.72
CA ASN A 57 -4.34 8.05 15.65
C ASN A 57 -3.83 7.86 14.21
N VAL A 58 -2.73 8.54 13.89
CA VAL A 58 -2.05 8.39 12.60
C VAL A 58 -1.32 7.05 12.57
N ASN A 59 -1.65 6.20 11.59
CA ASN A 59 -0.93 4.95 11.33
C ASN A 59 0.33 5.18 10.47
N SER A 60 1.20 4.18 10.38
CA SER A 60 2.49 4.29 9.68
C SER A 60 2.35 4.66 8.19
N SER A 61 1.37 4.11 7.46
CA SER A 61 1.21 4.39 6.03
C SER A 61 0.70 5.81 5.79
N SER A 62 -0.21 6.30 6.62
CA SER A 62 -0.72 7.68 6.58
C SER A 62 0.39 8.68 6.91
N LEU A 63 1.25 8.35 7.89
CA LEU A 63 2.43 9.15 8.22
C LEU A 63 3.36 9.33 7.01
N VAL A 64 3.49 8.33 6.14
CA VAL A 64 4.26 8.47 4.90
C VAL A 64 3.71 9.64 4.08
N LEU A 65 2.40 9.69 3.80
CA LEU A 65 1.79 10.78 3.02
C LEU A 65 1.91 12.13 3.72
N ILE A 66 1.63 12.19 5.02
CA ILE A 66 1.76 13.42 5.82
C ILE A 66 3.17 14.00 5.72
N LYS A 67 4.19 13.14 5.80
CA LYS A 67 5.59 13.58 5.64
C LYS A 67 5.90 14.12 4.24
N ARG A 68 5.30 13.55 3.18
CA ARG A 68 5.43 14.10 1.81
C ARG A 68 4.90 15.52 1.70
N LEU A 69 3.87 15.87 2.47
CA LEU A 69 3.24 17.19 2.45
C LEU A 69 3.94 18.20 3.35
N LYS A 70 4.53 17.77 4.47
CA LYS A 70 5.10 18.66 5.49
C LYS A 70 6.61 18.79 5.50
N GLU A 71 7.37 17.71 5.26
CA GLU A 71 8.82 17.69 5.55
C GLU A 71 9.66 18.53 4.57
N GLY A 72 9.12 18.90 3.40
CA GLY A 72 9.79 19.82 2.47
C GLY A 72 11.15 19.33 2.00
N TYR A 73 11.23 18.04 1.63
CA TYR A 73 12.47 17.38 1.21
C TYR A 73 13.23 18.16 0.13
N GLU A 74 14.54 18.33 0.29
CA GLU A 74 15.37 18.97 -0.76
C GLU A 74 15.50 18.08 -2.01
N SER A 75 15.63 16.77 -1.78
CA SER A 75 15.77 15.75 -2.83
C SER A 75 15.12 14.44 -2.38
N LEU A 76 14.52 13.72 -3.32
CA LEU A 76 13.97 12.38 -3.11
C LEU A 76 14.35 11.43 -4.24
N GLU A 77 14.50 10.15 -3.92
CA GLU A 77 14.63 9.11 -4.93
C GLU A 77 13.32 8.96 -5.72
N ASN A 78 13.39 8.95 -7.05
CA ASN A 78 12.24 8.78 -7.94
C ASN A 78 11.74 7.32 -8.04
N ARG A 79 11.65 6.66 -6.89
CA ARG A 79 11.24 5.25 -6.77
C ARG A 79 9.74 5.08 -6.98
N LEU A 80 9.34 3.95 -7.54
CA LEU A 80 7.93 3.57 -7.70
C LEU A 80 7.22 3.40 -6.34
N ARG A 81 5.97 3.84 -6.29
CA ARG A 81 5.02 3.63 -5.20
C ARG A 81 3.87 2.77 -5.68
N MET A 82 3.50 1.82 -4.83
CA MET A 82 2.30 1.00 -4.99
C MET A 82 1.33 1.42 -3.91
N ILE A 83 0.19 1.98 -4.33
CA ILE A 83 -0.80 2.61 -3.45
C ILE A 83 -2.14 1.92 -3.64
N VAL A 84 -2.88 1.77 -2.54
CA VAL A 84 -4.27 1.29 -2.54
C VAL A 84 -5.09 2.07 -1.52
N ASP A 85 -6.36 2.32 -1.82
CA ASP A 85 -7.28 2.95 -0.88
C ASP A 85 -7.64 2.00 0.27
N VAL A 86 -7.73 2.50 1.50
CA VAL A 86 -8.15 1.72 2.67
C VAL A 86 -9.52 1.08 2.49
N ARG A 87 -10.43 1.76 1.77
CA ARG A 87 -11.77 1.23 1.45
C ARG A 87 -11.68 0.11 0.43
N ASP A 88 -10.82 0.24 -0.58
CA ASP A 88 -10.59 -0.82 -1.57
C ASP A 88 -9.97 -2.07 -0.90
N VAL A 89 -9.10 -1.91 0.11
CA VAL A 89 -8.56 -3.03 0.91
C VAL A 89 -9.66 -3.71 1.73
N ALA A 90 -10.55 -2.93 2.36
CA ALA A 90 -11.67 -3.49 3.11
C ALA A 90 -12.64 -4.26 2.18
N GLU A 91 -12.94 -3.72 1.01
CA GLU A 91 -13.74 -4.37 -0.03
C GLU A 91 -13.05 -5.63 -0.56
N ALA A 92 -11.72 -5.62 -0.75
CA ALA A 92 -10.95 -6.80 -1.13
C ALA A 92 -11.02 -7.93 -0.09
N LEU A 93 -10.91 -7.58 1.20
CA LEU A 93 -11.03 -8.54 2.30
C LEU A 93 -12.43 -9.15 2.35
N LEU A 94 -13.47 -8.33 2.21
CA LEU A 94 -14.85 -8.81 2.16
C LEU A 94 -15.08 -9.73 0.96
N LEU A 95 -14.62 -9.31 -0.22
CA LEU A 95 -14.74 -10.10 -1.45
C LEU A 95 -14.02 -11.45 -1.34
N ALA A 96 -12.79 -11.46 -0.81
CA ALA A 96 -12.03 -12.69 -0.59
C ALA A 96 -12.69 -13.63 0.43
N TYR A 97 -13.47 -13.09 1.38
CA TYR A 97 -14.23 -13.88 2.33
C TYR A 97 -15.54 -14.44 1.75
N GLU A 98 -16.24 -13.65 0.93
CA GLU A 98 -17.57 -14.01 0.39
C GLU A 98 -17.51 -14.94 -0.82
N LYS A 99 -16.43 -14.88 -1.61
CA LYS A 99 -16.28 -15.68 -2.82
C LYS A 99 -15.79 -17.08 -2.48
N ALA A 100 -16.63 -18.09 -2.74
CA ALA A 100 -16.29 -19.49 -2.50
C ALA A 100 -15.10 -19.98 -3.36
N GLU A 101 -14.84 -19.32 -4.49
CA GLU A 101 -13.69 -19.56 -5.36
C GLU A 101 -12.41 -18.83 -4.91
N ALA A 102 -12.45 -18.04 -3.83
CA ALA A 102 -11.26 -17.38 -3.31
C ALA A 102 -10.28 -18.39 -2.72
N GLU A 103 -9.03 -18.36 -3.16
CA GLU A 103 -8.01 -19.29 -2.66
C GLU A 103 -6.62 -18.68 -2.58
N GLY A 104 -5.82 -19.12 -1.61
CA GLY A 104 -4.42 -18.76 -1.50
C GLY A 104 -4.21 -17.27 -1.20
N ARG A 105 -3.28 -16.65 -1.95
CA ARG A 105 -2.87 -15.25 -1.72
C ARG A 105 -3.48 -14.33 -2.77
N TYR A 106 -3.65 -13.05 -2.46
CA TYR A 106 -4.09 -11.99 -3.37
C TYR A 106 -3.25 -10.74 -3.17
N ILE A 107 -2.61 -10.25 -4.22
CA ILE A 107 -1.96 -8.94 -4.18
C ILE A 107 -3.03 -7.85 -4.24
N CYS A 108 -2.96 -6.85 -3.37
CA CYS A 108 -3.92 -5.74 -3.29
C CYS A 108 -3.21 -4.39 -3.48
N THR A 109 -2.98 -4.03 -4.73
CA THR A 109 -2.44 -2.74 -5.16
C THR A 109 -3.28 -2.17 -6.29
N ALA A 110 -3.56 -0.87 -6.25
CA ALA A 110 -4.40 -0.19 -7.24
C ALA A 110 -3.54 0.63 -8.22
N HIS A 111 -2.61 1.42 -7.68
CA HIS A 111 -1.87 2.42 -8.45
C HIS A 111 -0.37 2.25 -8.34
N LEU A 112 0.30 2.26 -9.49
CA LEU A 112 1.75 2.31 -9.60
C LEU A 112 2.12 3.72 -10.07
N ILE A 113 2.83 4.49 -9.25
CA ILE A 113 3.18 5.88 -9.55
C ILE A 113 4.59 6.20 -9.07
N ARG A 114 5.39 6.89 -9.89
CA ARG A 114 6.72 7.35 -9.45
C ARG A 114 6.58 8.54 -8.51
N GLU A 115 7.52 8.69 -7.58
CA GLU A 115 7.49 9.81 -6.61
C GLU A 115 7.35 11.16 -7.32
N ARG A 116 8.06 11.41 -8.44
CA ARG A 116 7.90 12.66 -9.21
C ARG A 116 6.45 12.92 -9.64
N ASP A 117 5.82 11.95 -10.28
CA ASP A 117 4.45 12.09 -10.79
C ASP A 117 3.42 12.21 -9.66
N LEU A 118 3.67 11.51 -8.53
CA LEU A 118 2.87 11.64 -7.32
C LEU A 118 2.94 13.08 -6.78
N PHE A 119 4.14 13.65 -6.73
CA PHE A 119 4.34 15.03 -6.27
C PHE A 119 3.74 16.06 -7.23
N ASP A 120 3.81 15.84 -8.54
CA ASP A 120 3.14 16.70 -9.52
C ASP A 120 1.61 16.68 -9.35
N LYS A 121 1.02 15.50 -9.10
CA LYS A 121 -0.41 15.38 -8.76
C LYS A 121 -0.74 16.07 -7.44
N LEU A 122 0.02 15.81 -6.38
CA LEU A 122 -0.19 16.45 -5.08
C LEU A 122 -0.12 17.97 -5.21
N LYS A 123 0.88 18.50 -5.93
CA LYS A 123 1.05 19.94 -6.16
C LYS A 123 -0.09 20.56 -6.97
N SER A 124 -0.64 19.83 -7.94
CA SER A 124 -1.82 20.29 -8.67
C SER A 124 -3.07 20.37 -7.79
N LEU A 125 -3.23 19.44 -6.85
CA LEU A 125 -4.40 19.37 -5.96
C LEU A 125 -4.28 20.33 -4.76
N TYR A 126 -3.07 20.44 -4.20
CA TYR A 126 -2.80 21.14 -2.94
C TYR A 126 -1.53 22.00 -3.01
N PRO A 127 -1.51 23.08 -3.81
CA PRO A 127 -0.29 23.83 -4.15
C PRO A 127 0.44 24.48 -2.96
N ASN A 128 -0.20 24.57 -1.79
CA ASN A 128 0.31 25.28 -0.61
C ASN A 128 1.20 24.43 0.32
N TYR A 129 1.45 23.16 -0.02
CA TYR A 129 2.37 22.30 0.74
C TYR A 129 3.82 22.39 0.24
N ASN A 130 4.74 21.85 1.05
CA ASN A 130 6.17 21.89 0.74
C ASN A 130 6.57 20.69 -0.13
N TYR A 131 6.80 20.94 -1.41
CA TYR A 131 7.17 19.92 -2.38
C TYR A 131 8.67 19.92 -2.71
N PRO A 132 9.25 18.72 -2.95
CA PRO A 132 10.64 18.58 -3.32
C PRO A 132 10.94 19.26 -4.65
N LYS A 133 12.15 19.80 -4.75
CA LYS A 133 12.63 20.48 -5.95
C LYS A 133 13.35 19.53 -6.90
N ASN A 134 13.96 18.48 -6.36
CA ASN A 134 14.83 17.57 -7.11
C ASN A 134 14.43 16.11 -6.87
N PHE A 135 14.60 15.30 -7.91
CA PHE A 135 14.45 13.85 -7.84
C PHE A 135 15.68 13.17 -8.41
N THR A 136 16.27 12.24 -7.67
CA THR A 136 17.36 11.39 -8.16
C THR A 136 16.81 10.14 -8.82
N GLU A 137 17.58 9.54 -9.73
CA GLU A 137 17.25 8.21 -10.25
C GLU A 137 17.18 7.19 -9.10
N GLY A 138 16.20 6.30 -9.18
CA GLY A 138 15.99 5.25 -8.21
C GLY A 138 16.53 3.90 -8.66
N ARG A 139 16.40 2.90 -7.78
CA ARG A 139 16.60 1.49 -8.16
C ARG A 139 15.60 1.05 -9.22
N GLU A 140 15.89 -0.08 -9.87
CA GLU A 140 14.97 -0.70 -10.83
C GLU A 140 13.58 -0.92 -10.22
N ASP A 141 12.56 -0.56 -11.02
CA ASP A 141 11.18 -0.69 -10.61
C ASP A 141 10.77 -2.16 -10.61
N VAL A 142 10.26 -2.62 -9.47
CA VAL A 142 9.59 -3.91 -9.39
C VAL A 142 8.09 -3.68 -9.37
N THR A 143 7.39 -4.22 -10.35
CA THR A 143 5.93 -4.10 -10.48
C THR A 143 5.23 -5.36 -9.96
N MET A 144 4.02 -5.17 -9.43
CA MET A 144 3.11 -6.24 -8.99
C MET A 144 1.75 -6.06 -9.65
N SER A 145 1.05 -7.15 -9.89
CA SER A 145 -0.29 -7.14 -10.49
C SER A 145 -1.33 -7.60 -9.49
N SER A 146 -2.47 -6.91 -9.44
CA SER A 146 -3.69 -7.33 -8.71
C SER A 146 -4.69 -8.03 -9.62
N GLU A 147 -4.26 -8.53 -10.79
CA GLU A 147 -5.14 -9.17 -11.76
C GLU A 147 -5.92 -10.36 -11.17
N LYS A 148 -5.30 -11.16 -10.30
CA LYS A 148 -6.00 -12.27 -9.63
C LYS A 148 -7.17 -11.76 -8.79
N LEU A 149 -6.97 -10.66 -8.06
CA LEU A 149 -7.99 -10.02 -7.24
C LEU A 149 -9.08 -9.36 -8.11
N GLN A 150 -8.69 -8.73 -9.22
CA GLN A 150 -9.63 -8.15 -10.19
C GLN A 150 -10.50 -9.22 -10.87
N ARG A 151 -9.95 -10.38 -11.19
CA ARG A 151 -10.72 -11.53 -11.72
C ARG A 151 -11.75 -12.06 -10.73
N LEU A 152 -11.56 -11.83 -9.42
CA LEU A 152 -12.55 -12.10 -8.38
C LEU A 152 -13.71 -11.09 -8.34
N GLY A 153 -13.61 -10.01 -9.12
CA GLY A 153 -14.58 -8.91 -9.16
C GLY A 153 -14.13 -7.64 -8.42
N TRP A 154 -12.87 -7.56 -7.98
CA TRP A 154 -12.38 -6.38 -7.30
C TRP A 154 -12.16 -5.21 -8.28
N SER A 155 -12.66 -4.05 -7.90
CA SER A 155 -12.37 -2.76 -8.53
C SER A 155 -11.79 -1.82 -7.50
N PHE A 156 -11.05 -0.81 -7.94
CA PHE A 156 -10.43 0.16 -7.06
C PHE A 156 -10.71 1.59 -7.49
N ARG A 157 -10.66 2.50 -6.52
CA ARG A 157 -10.93 3.92 -6.72
C ARG A 157 -9.79 4.61 -7.50
N PRO A 158 -10.06 5.71 -8.22
CA PRO A 158 -9.01 6.50 -8.84
C PRO A 158 -8.03 7.05 -7.80
N LEU A 159 -6.74 7.14 -8.15
CA LEU A 159 -5.71 7.65 -7.22
C LEU A 159 -6.04 9.05 -6.69
N GLU A 160 -6.59 9.91 -7.54
CA GLU A 160 -6.97 11.28 -7.16
C GLU A 160 -8.01 11.32 -6.05
N GLU A 161 -9.01 10.43 -6.09
CA GLU A 161 -10.01 10.30 -5.02
C GLU A 161 -9.35 9.85 -3.71
N THR A 162 -8.47 8.84 -3.75
CA THR A 162 -7.72 8.39 -2.57
C THR A 162 -6.87 9.51 -1.97
N LEU A 163 -6.17 10.30 -2.80
CA LEU A 163 -5.34 11.41 -2.33
C LEU A 163 -6.18 12.52 -1.70
N ILE A 164 -7.28 12.90 -2.36
CA ILE A 164 -8.17 13.96 -1.87
C ILE A 164 -8.79 13.55 -0.55
N ASP A 165 -9.42 12.38 -0.49
CA ASP A 165 -10.11 11.91 0.72
C ASP A 165 -9.15 11.68 1.90
N SER A 166 -7.93 11.23 1.63
CA SER A 166 -6.87 11.16 2.65
C SER A 166 -6.60 12.53 3.24
N ILE A 167 -6.26 13.51 2.40
CA ILE A 167 -5.80 14.83 2.83
C ILE A 167 -6.91 15.59 3.55
N GLU A 168 -8.13 15.57 3.00
CA GLU A 168 -9.29 16.22 3.65
C GLU A 168 -9.66 15.54 4.97
N SER A 169 -9.56 14.21 5.05
CA SER A 169 -9.70 13.50 6.33
C SER A 169 -8.64 13.92 7.34
N TYR A 170 -7.38 14.09 6.92
CA TYR A 170 -6.29 14.48 7.82
C TYR A 170 -6.43 15.92 8.30
N LYS A 171 -6.90 16.84 7.44
CA LYS A 171 -7.25 18.23 7.83
C LYS A 171 -8.40 18.27 8.83
N LYS A 172 -9.48 17.52 8.57
CA LYS A 172 -10.63 17.43 9.49
C LYS A 172 -10.23 16.88 10.87
N ALA A 173 -9.23 16.02 10.91
CA ALA A 173 -8.67 15.48 12.14
C ALA A 173 -7.60 16.39 12.80
N GLY A 174 -7.29 17.56 12.23
CA GLY A 174 -6.28 18.50 12.75
C GLY A 174 -4.83 18.01 12.63
N ILE A 175 -4.57 17.03 11.75
CA ILE A 175 -3.23 16.47 11.52
C ILE A 175 -2.46 17.31 10.47
N LEU A 176 -3.20 17.79 9.47
CA LEU A 176 -2.73 18.73 8.46
C LEU A 176 -3.45 20.07 8.61
N ASP A 177 -2.76 21.13 8.23
CA ASP A 177 -3.30 22.48 8.09
C ASP A 177 -4.00 22.65 6.73
#